data_AF-A0A383F725-F1
#
_entry.id   AF-A0A383F725-F1
#
_cell.length_a   1.000
_cell.length_b   1.000
_cell.length_c   1.000
_cell.angle_alpha   90.00
_cell.angle_beta   90.00
_cell.angle_gamma   90.00
#
_symmetry.space_group_name_H-M   'P 1'
#
loop_
_entity.id
_entity.type
_entity.pdbx_description
1 polymer ?
#
loop_
_entity_poly.entity_id
_entity_poly.type
_entity_poly.pdbx_seq_one_letter_code
_entity_poly.pdbx_strand_id
1 'polypeptide(L)'
;VTFIKTLKNIFSNTPSEPVEVGFGSPEMEKGPVVPGIVPEPVQETSANEEAWEEENKPPAPRRVMRAPVVTGGLFPEASDKILIKAQPSGNQDQCLFMVNRPLFEGYSWLFPSFESAEGSPLAERLFSLEDVESVLMHESALTVTRKDKSQVDWKPLAKGVGEAVRELMQDGEILISQKIVKEMPAEDEIREGIQKSIDTEVNPGVAGHGG
;
A
#
# COMPACT_ATOMS: atom_id res chain seq x y z
N VAL A 1 -1.49 15.73 -47.55
CA VAL A 1 -2.86 16.25 -47.35
C VAL A 1 -3.37 15.64 -46.05
N THR A 2 -2.77 15.90 -44.88
CA THR A 2 -2.74 17.16 -44.11
C THR A 2 -4.12 17.74 -43.90
N PHE A 3 -4.82 17.40 -42.81
CA PHE A 3 -5.86 18.27 -42.25
C PHE A 3 -5.97 18.13 -40.71
N ILE A 4 -5.25 19.04 -40.03
CA ILE A 4 -5.65 19.90 -38.89
C ILE A 4 -5.87 19.30 -37.48
N LYS A 5 -4.83 19.53 -36.65
CA LYS A 5 -4.83 19.81 -35.19
C LYS A 5 -5.83 20.91 -34.81
N THR A 6 -6.48 20.83 -33.64
CA THR A 6 -6.51 21.90 -32.59
C THR A 6 -7.28 21.41 -31.36
N LEU A 7 -6.57 21.11 -30.26
CA LEU A 7 -7.11 21.23 -28.90
C LEU A 7 -6.53 22.52 -28.32
N LYS A 8 -7.42 23.42 -27.88
CA LYS A 8 -7.09 24.76 -27.39
C LYS A 8 -7.09 24.77 -25.86
N ASN A 9 -6.04 25.36 -25.31
CA ASN A 9 -5.75 25.69 -23.92
C ASN A 9 -6.98 25.97 -23.03
N ILE A 10 -7.02 25.29 -21.88
CA ILE A 10 -7.83 25.66 -20.71
C ILE A 10 -6.86 25.99 -19.58
N PHE A 11 -6.17 27.11 -19.66
CA PHE A 11 -5.54 27.79 -18.52
C PHE A 11 -5.28 29.24 -18.93
N SER A 12 -6.30 30.08 -18.74
CA SER A 12 -6.13 31.53 -18.79
C SER A 12 -5.79 31.98 -17.37
N ASN A 13 -4.51 32.24 -17.13
CA ASN A 13 -4.03 32.92 -15.95
C ASN A 13 -4.21 34.44 -16.18
N THR A 14 -5.08 35.08 -15.40
CA THR A 14 -5.25 36.54 -15.40
C THR A 14 -4.81 37.06 -14.04
N PRO A 15 -3.86 38.00 -13.97
CA PRO A 15 -3.44 38.60 -12.70
C PRO A 15 -4.44 39.69 -12.29
N SER A 16 -5.02 39.58 -11.10
CA SER A 16 -5.85 40.64 -10.50
C SER A 16 -4.99 41.55 -9.63
N GLU A 17 -4.92 42.83 -10.01
CA GLU A 17 -4.32 43.96 -9.29
C GLU A 17 -5.22 44.47 -8.13
N PRO A 18 -4.71 45.37 -7.25
CA PRO A 18 -5.13 45.48 -5.85
C PRO A 18 -6.31 46.42 -5.64
N VAL A 19 -7.09 46.17 -4.59
CA VAL A 19 -8.19 47.06 -4.17
C VAL A 19 -7.69 48.01 -3.09
N GLU A 20 -7.53 49.28 -3.43
CA GLU A 20 -7.48 50.39 -2.46
C GLU A 20 -8.89 50.74 -1.97
N VAL A 21 -9.06 50.97 -0.67
CA VAL A 21 -10.17 51.78 -0.15
C VAL A 21 -9.63 52.68 0.96
N GLY A 22 -9.70 53.98 0.73
CA GLY A 22 -9.22 55.02 1.64
C GLY A 22 -10.30 55.72 2.45
N PHE A 23 -9.85 56.20 3.61
CA PHE A 23 -10.29 57.32 4.46
C PHE A 23 -11.55 57.26 5.33
N GLY A 24 -11.33 57.41 6.64
CA GLY A 24 -12.28 57.93 7.62
C GLY A 24 -11.84 57.75 9.08
N SER A 25 -11.14 58.73 9.66
CA SER A 25 -11.05 58.95 11.14
C SER A 25 -12.47 59.21 11.71
N PRO A 26 -12.81 58.93 13.01
CA PRO A 26 -12.15 59.56 14.15
C PRO A 26 -12.12 58.82 15.52
N GLU A 27 -11.35 59.45 16.41
CA GLU A 27 -11.52 59.63 17.85
C GLU A 27 -11.01 58.64 18.91
N MET A 28 -10.37 59.26 19.90
CA MET A 28 -9.60 58.72 21.01
C MET A 28 -10.50 58.39 22.21
N GLU A 29 -10.24 57.27 22.88
CA GLU A 29 -10.34 57.22 24.33
C GLU A 29 -9.10 56.54 24.94
N LYS A 30 -8.72 57.05 26.11
CA LYS A 30 -7.38 56.98 26.70
C LYS A 30 -7.17 55.69 27.51
N GLY A 31 -6.02 55.05 27.31
CA GLY A 31 -5.42 54.09 28.25
C GLY A 31 -4.12 54.65 28.85
N PRO A 32 -3.80 54.39 30.13
CA PRO A 32 -2.73 55.10 30.83
C PRO A 32 -1.33 54.63 30.42
N VAL A 33 -0.41 55.60 30.41
CA VAL A 33 1.04 55.43 30.26
C VAL A 33 1.61 54.76 31.52
N VAL A 34 2.46 53.75 31.34
CA VAL A 34 3.24 53.13 32.43
C VAL A 34 4.74 53.17 32.04
N PRO A 35 5.63 53.67 32.93
CA PRO A 35 7.00 54.04 32.57
C PRO A 35 7.94 52.84 32.44
N GLY A 36 9.10 53.09 31.82
CA GLY A 36 10.13 52.11 31.50
C GLY A 36 10.58 51.25 32.67
N ILE A 37 10.67 49.95 32.40
CA ILE A 37 11.13 48.93 33.34
C ILE A 37 12.66 48.85 33.22
N VAL A 38 13.33 49.16 34.33
CA VAL A 38 14.72 48.81 34.59
C VAL A 38 14.78 47.28 34.74
N PRO A 39 15.74 46.55 34.13
CA PRO A 39 15.80 45.10 34.33
C PRO A 39 16.19 44.80 35.79
N GLU A 40 15.30 44.13 36.51
CA GLU A 40 15.62 43.48 37.79
C GLU A 40 16.56 42.28 37.57
N PRO A 41 17.45 41.97 38.53
CA PRO A 41 18.33 40.82 38.41
C PRO A 41 17.50 39.53 38.46
N VAL A 42 17.71 38.69 37.46
CA VAL A 42 17.08 37.36 37.33
C VAL A 42 17.43 36.54 38.58
N GLN A 43 16.42 36.23 39.40
CA GLN A 43 16.55 35.20 40.41
C GLN A 43 16.23 33.86 39.75
N GLU A 44 17.23 32.99 39.64
CA GLU A 44 17.09 31.58 39.32
C GLU A 44 16.15 30.94 40.35
N THR A 45 14.91 30.72 39.96
CA THR A 45 14.01 29.82 40.68
C THR A 45 14.18 28.43 40.07
N SER A 46 14.58 27.49 40.90
CA SER A 46 14.88 26.07 40.60
C SER A 46 13.62 25.26 40.23
N ALA A 47 12.63 25.88 39.60
CA ALA A 47 11.31 25.30 39.34
C ALA A 47 11.04 25.06 37.85
N ASN A 48 12.01 25.31 36.97
CA ASN A 48 11.87 25.11 35.52
C ASN A 48 12.88 24.08 34.95
N GLU A 49 13.59 23.32 35.78
CA GLU A 49 14.46 22.23 35.31
C GLU A 49 13.68 20.91 35.17
N GLU A 50 12.68 20.68 36.03
CA GLU A 50 11.93 19.42 36.08
C GLU A 50 11.08 19.16 34.81
N ALA A 51 10.66 20.21 34.10
CA ALA A 51 9.84 20.09 32.89
C ALA A 51 10.65 19.68 31.64
N TRP A 52 11.93 20.01 31.57
CA TRP A 52 12.80 19.70 30.43
C TRP A 52 13.46 18.31 30.53
N GLU A 53 13.36 17.66 31.69
CA GLU A 53 13.90 16.32 31.91
C GLU A 53 12.92 15.20 31.49
N GLU A 54 11.60 15.47 31.47
CA GLU A 54 10.62 14.47 31.00
C GLU A 54 10.67 14.28 29.47
N GLU A 55 10.92 15.35 28.71
CA GLU A 55 10.93 15.31 27.24
C GLU A 55 12.24 14.71 26.67
N ASN A 56 13.34 14.80 27.44
CA ASN A 56 14.65 14.25 27.08
C ASN A 56 14.90 12.83 27.59
N LYS A 57 13.88 12.16 28.13
CA LYS A 57 14.01 10.76 28.56
C LYS A 57 14.25 9.87 27.33
N PRO A 58 15.28 9.01 27.33
CA PRO A 58 15.48 8.08 26.23
C PRO A 58 14.20 7.26 26.01
N PRO A 59 13.80 7.03 24.75
CA PRO A 59 12.57 6.30 24.45
C PRO A 59 12.63 4.94 25.14
N ALA A 60 11.47 4.50 25.65
CA ALA A 60 11.38 3.21 26.33
C ALA A 60 12.02 2.11 25.46
N PRO A 61 12.86 1.24 26.04
CA PRO A 61 13.58 0.23 25.26
C PRO A 61 12.59 -0.66 24.53
N ARG A 62 12.74 -0.74 23.20
CA ARG A 62 11.88 -1.57 22.35
C ARG A 62 12.09 -3.03 22.72
N ARG A 63 10.99 -3.72 23.08
CA ARG A 63 11.02 -5.16 23.32
C ARG A 63 10.78 -5.90 22.01
N VAL A 64 11.73 -6.74 21.62
CA VAL A 64 11.53 -7.69 20.52
C VAL A 64 10.55 -8.77 20.99
N MET A 65 9.31 -8.68 20.55
CA MET A 65 8.36 -9.79 20.68
C MET A 65 8.81 -10.88 19.71
N ARG A 66 9.40 -11.96 20.22
CA ARG A 66 9.63 -13.16 19.40
C ARG A 66 8.29 -13.85 19.20
N ALA A 67 7.69 -13.68 18.03
CA ALA A 67 6.54 -14.49 17.66
C ALA A 67 6.95 -15.97 17.72
N PRO A 68 6.14 -16.85 18.34
CA PRO A 68 6.43 -18.27 18.31
C PRO A 68 6.45 -18.75 16.85
N VAL A 69 7.49 -19.51 16.50
CA VAL A 69 7.55 -20.19 15.20
C VAL A 69 6.41 -21.20 15.18
N VAL A 70 5.41 -20.98 14.33
CA VAL A 70 4.30 -21.93 14.14
C VAL A 70 4.88 -23.15 13.42
N THR A 71 5.20 -24.21 14.17
CA THR A 71 5.73 -25.47 13.64
C THR A 71 4.63 -26.41 13.13
N GLY A 72 3.36 -26.01 13.18
CA GLY A 72 2.26 -26.75 12.59
C GLY A 72 2.12 -26.41 11.11
N GLY A 73 2.50 -27.34 10.23
CA GLY A 73 2.21 -27.22 8.80
C GLY A 73 0.71 -26.97 8.57
N LEU A 74 0.38 -26.01 7.70
CA LEU A 74 -1.00 -25.67 7.32
C LEU A 74 -1.79 -26.88 6.81
N PHE A 75 -1.07 -27.88 6.31
CA PHE A 75 -1.57 -29.12 5.76
C PHE A 75 -0.81 -30.32 6.36
N PRO A 76 -1.42 -31.51 6.41
CA PRO A 76 -0.70 -32.75 6.72
C PRO A 76 0.41 -33.02 5.70
N GLU A 77 1.59 -33.47 6.15
CA GLU A 77 2.78 -33.61 5.28
C GLU A 77 2.65 -34.65 4.16
N ALA A 78 1.81 -35.67 4.33
CA ALA A 78 1.65 -36.76 3.37
C ALA A 78 0.19 -36.89 2.90
N SER A 79 -0.30 -35.91 2.14
CA SER A 79 -1.65 -35.98 1.53
C SER A 79 -1.60 -36.04 0.01
N ASP A 80 -2.17 -37.11 -0.56
CA ASP A 80 -2.35 -37.25 -2.02
C ASP A 80 -3.44 -36.31 -2.58
N LYS A 81 -4.24 -35.70 -1.70
CA LYS A 81 -5.32 -34.79 -2.09
C LYS A 81 -4.80 -33.36 -2.23
N ILE A 82 -5.43 -32.58 -3.10
CA ILE A 82 -5.20 -31.12 -3.20
C ILE A 82 -6.02 -30.45 -2.09
N LEU A 83 -5.31 -29.97 -1.08
CA LEU A 83 -5.86 -29.27 0.07
C LEU A 83 -5.70 -27.77 -0.13
N ILE A 84 -6.78 -27.03 0.13
CA ILE A 84 -6.84 -25.59 -0.06
C ILE A 84 -7.45 -24.98 1.20
N LYS A 85 -6.79 -23.96 1.75
CA LYS A 85 -7.30 -23.17 2.88
C LYS A 85 -7.49 -21.73 2.41
N ALA A 86 -8.72 -21.22 2.52
CA ALA A 86 -9.05 -19.84 2.22
C ALA A 86 -9.04 -19.00 3.51
N GLN A 87 -8.45 -17.81 3.45
CA GLN A 87 -8.35 -16.84 4.54
C GLN A 87 -8.64 -15.44 3.99
N PRO A 88 -9.85 -14.89 4.23
CA PRO A 88 -10.15 -13.50 3.94
C PRO A 88 -9.19 -12.55 4.66
N SER A 89 -8.78 -11.48 3.99
CA SER A 89 -7.94 -10.43 4.56
C SER A 89 -8.73 -9.55 5.55
N GLY A 90 -8.01 -8.78 6.38
CA GLY A 90 -8.64 -7.88 7.35
C GLY A 90 -9.47 -6.75 6.73
N ASN A 91 -9.11 -6.30 5.52
CA ASN A 91 -9.85 -5.33 4.73
C ASN A 91 -10.99 -5.95 3.89
N GLN A 92 -11.21 -7.26 3.98
CA GLN A 92 -12.34 -8.04 3.42
C GLN A 92 -12.47 -8.07 1.89
N ASP A 93 -11.68 -7.31 1.15
CA ASP A 93 -11.70 -7.27 -0.31
C ASP A 93 -10.79 -8.29 -0.99
N GLN A 94 -9.92 -8.94 -0.21
CA GLN A 94 -9.01 -9.97 -0.67
C GLN A 94 -9.20 -11.27 0.12
N CYS A 95 -8.86 -12.38 -0.50
CA CYS A 95 -8.80 -13.68 0.16
C CYS A 95 -7.55 -14.42 -0.29
N LEU A 96 -6.78 -14.87 0.68
CA LEU A 96 -5.60 -15.70 0.50
C LEU A 96 -6.01 -17.18 0.49
N PHE A 97 -5.68 -17.87 -0.59
CA PHE A 97 -5.83 -19.30 -0.76
C PHE A 97 -4.45 -19.93 -0.68
N MET A 98 -4.21 -20.69 0.38
CA MET A 98 -3.00 -21.52 0.53
C MET A 98 -3.30 -22.91 0.00
N VAL A 99 -2.37 -23.48 -0.77
CA VAL A 99 -2.50 -24.80 -1.39
C VAL A 99 -1.35 -25.68 -0.89
N ASN A 100 -1.58 -26.99 -0.71
CA ASN A 100 -0.52 -27.91 -0.27
C ASN A 100 0.48 -28.30 -1.37
N ARG A 101 0.48 -27.59 -2.50
CA ARG A 101 1.29 -27.86 -3.68
C ARG A 101 1.63 -26.53 -4.37
N PRO A 102 2.80 -26.43 -5.04
CA PRO A 102 3.17 -25.21 -5.74
C PRO A 102 2.22 -24.96 -6.92
N LEU A 103 1.75 -23.72 -7.02
CA LEU A 103 1.05 -23.17 -8.18
C LEU A 103 2.04 -22.49 -9.14
N PHE A 104 3.03 -21.77 -8.60
CA PHE A 104 4.07 -21.08 -9.36
C PHE A 104 5.43 -21.10 -8.65
N GLU A 105 6.14 -22.20 -8.78
CA GLU A 105 7.37 -22.48 -8.01
C GLU A 105 8.47 -21.44 -8.27
N GLY A 106 8.93 -20.78 -7.21
CA GLY A 106 10.02 -19.80 -7.27
C GLY A 106 9.64 -18.44 -7.85
N TYR A 107 8.37 -18.21 -8.16
CA TYR A 107 7.91 -17.00 -8.82
C TYR A 107 6.65 -16.41 -8.18
N SER A 108 6.42 -15.13 -8.49
CA SER A 108 5.21 -14.39 -8.13
C SER A 108 4.75 -13.54 -9.30
N TRP A 109 3.45 -13.49 -9.54
CA TRP A 109 2.89 -12.66 -10.61
C TRP A 109 1.49 -12.14 -10.28
N LEU A 110 1.30 -10.84 -10.52
CA LEU A 110 0.03 -10.16 -10.39
C LEU A 110 -0.64 -10.07 -11.76
N PHE A 111 -1.84 -10.62 -11.86
CA PHE A 111 -2.76 -10.44 -12.96
C PHE A 111 -3.78 -9.34 -12.56
N PRO A 112 -3.59 -8.07 -12.98
CA PRO A 112 -4.49 -6.99 -12.63
C PRO A 112 -5.84 -7.03 -13.36
N SER A 113 -5.97 -7.82 -14.42
CA SER A 113 -7.18 -7.90 -15.24
C SER A 113 -7.29 -9.23 -16.00
N PHE A 114 -8.47 -9.49 -16.57
CA PHE A 114 -8.68 -10.64 -17.46
C PHE A 114 -7.72 -10.65 -18.64
N GLU A 115 -7.44 -9.50 -19.26
CA GLU A 115 -6.52 -9.41 -20.40
C GLU A 115 -5.09 -9.81 -20.02
N SER A 116 -4.65 -9.44 -18.82
CA SER A 116 -3.31 -9.83 -18.33
C SER A 116 -3.18 -11.33 -18.04
N ALA A 117 -4.29 -12.05 -17.95
CA ALA A 117 -4.32 -13.48 -17.67
C ALA A 117 -3.88 -14.34 -18.87
N GLU A 118 -3.73 -13.74 -20.06
CA GLU A 118 -3.36 -14.45 -21.29
C GLU A 118 -2.15 -15.36 -21.07
N GLY A 119 -2.33 -16.65 -21.34
CA GLY A 119 -1.27 -17.65 -21.18
C GLY A 119 -1.15 -18.19 -19.76
N SER A 120 -2.07 -17.88 -18.85
CA SER A 120 -2.21 -18.54 -17.55
C SER A 120 -3.58 -19.21 -17.47
N PRO A 121 -3.69 -20.51 -17.82
CA PRO A 121 -4.96 -21.24 -17.74
C PRO A 121 -5.65 -21.11 -16.39
N LEU A 122 -4.87 -21.10 -15.30
CA LEU A 122 -5.41 -20.89 -13.96
C LEU A 122 -5.98 -19.48 -13.79
N ALA A 123 -5.26 -18.44 -14.20
CA ALA A 123 -5.77 -17.07 -14.06
C ALA A 123 -7.01 -16.84 -14.95
N GLU A 124 -6.99 -17.31 -16.21
CA GLU A 124 -8.13 -17.22 -17.14
C GLU A 124 -9.39 -17.88 -16.56
N ARG A 125 -9.23 -19.07 -15.97
CA ARG A 125 -10.32 -19.80 -15.33
C ARG A 125 -10.87 -19.07 -14.11
N LEU A 126 -10.00 -18.43 -13.33
CA LEU A 126 -10.40 -17.64 -12.15
C LEU A 126 -11.15 -16.36 -12.54
N PHE A 127 -10.69 -15.64 -13.56
CA PHE A 127 -11.41 -14.46 -14.06
C PHE A 127 -12.75 -14.78 -14.73
N SER A 128 -12.97 -16.04 -15.11
CA SER A 128 -14.27 -16.52 -15.58
C SER A 128 -15.30 -16.65 -14.43
N LEU A 129 -14.85 -16.60 -13.17
CA LEU A 129 -15.73 -16.49 -12.03
C LEU A 129 -16.26 -15.06 -11.92
N GLU A 130 -17.52 -14.93 -11.53
CA GLU A 130 -18.07 -13.63 -11.18
C GLU A 130 -17.29 -13.03 -10.01
N ASP A 131 -17.15 -11.70 -10.01
CA ASP A 131 -16.58 -10.94 -8.89
C ASP A 131 -15.07 -11.10 -8.63
N VAL A 132 -14.27 -11.50 -9.64
CA VAL A 132 -12.80 -11.49 -9.56
C VAL A 132 -12.22 -10.24 -10.23
N GLU A 133 -11.63 -9.34 -9.44
CA GLU A 133 -10.98 -8.10 -9.91
C GLU A 133 -9.54 -8.34 -10.34
N SER A 134 -8.75 -9.00 -9.48
CA SER A 134 -7.34 -9.30 -9.74
C SER A 134 -6.92 -10.58 -9.04
N VAL A 135 -5.84 -11.17 -9.53
CA VAL A 135 -5.30 -12.43 -9.04
C VAL A 135 -3.80 -12.30 -8.87
N LEU A 136 -3.29 -12.57 -7.67
CA LEU A 136 -1.85 -12.68 -7.40
C LEU A 136 -1.52 -14.15 -7.12
N MET A 137 -0.57 -14.71 -7.85
CA MET A 137 -0.06 -16.06 -7.61
C MET A 137 1.37 -15.97 -7.09
N HIS A 138 1.69 -16.72 -6.05
CA HIS A 138 3.03 -16.76 -5.45
C HIS A 138 3.28 -18.13 -4.83
N GLU A 139 4.23 -18.89 -5.39
CA GLU A 139 4.55 -20.25 -4.94
C GLU A 139 3.29 -21.12 -4.77
N SER A 140 2.93 -21.48 -3.54
CA SER A 140 1.77 -22.32 -3.18
C SER A 140 0.56 -21.49 -2.71
N ALA A 141 0.57 -20.19 -2.96
CA ALA A 141 -0.46 -19.25 -2.56
C ALA A 141 -1.08 -18.52 -3.76
N LEU A 142 -2.36 -18.23 -3.62
CA LEU A 142 -3.19 -17.50 -4.57
C LEU A 142 -3.97 -16.45 -3.79
N THR A 143 -3.82 -15.17 -4.09
CA THR A 143 -4.65 -14.09 -3.54
C THR A 143 -5.62 -13.63 -4.61
N VAL A 144 -6.91 -13.65 -4.29
CA VAL A 144 -7.96 -13.12 -5.17
C VAL A 144 -8.49 -11.84 -4.56
N THR A 145 -8.64 -10.80 -5.39
CA THR A 145 -9.28 -9.54 -5.02
C THR A 145 -10.67 -9.46 -5.66
N ARG A 146 -11.68 -8.99 -4.91
CA ARG A 146 -13.06 -8.87 -5.41
C ARG A 146 -13.33 -7.56 -6.11
N LYS A 147 -14.27 -7.58 -7.05
CA LYS A 147 -14.81 -6.36 -7.68
C LYS A 147 -15.76 -5.65 -6.72
N ASP A 148 -16.69 -6.39 -6.11
CA ASP A 148 -17.65 -5.89 -5.13
C ASP A 148 -17.04 -5.88 -3.73
N LYS A 149 -16.55 -4.70 -3.33
CA LYS A 149 -15.96 -4.44 -2.02
C LYS A 149 -16.97 -4.45 -0.88
N SER A 150 -18.27 -4.45 -1.18
CA SER A 150 -19.33 -4.50 -0.17
C SER A 150 -19.66 -5.92 0.29
N GLN A 151 -19.24 -6.94 -0.46
CA GLN A 151 -19.55 -8.33 -0.12
C GLN A 151 -18.50 -8.95 0.81
N VAL A 152 -18.95 -9.31 2.00
CA VAL A 152 -18.13 -9.91 3.08
C VAL A 152 -18.12 -11.44 3.02
N ASP A 153 -19.18 -12.08 2.50
CA ASP A 153 -19.23 -13.53 2.38
C ASP A 153 -18.39 -14.01 1.20
N TRP A 154 -17.27 -14.63 1.54
CA TRP A 154 -16.34 -15.24 0.59
C TRP A 154 -16.72 -16.67 0.20
N LYS A 155 -17.62 -17.35 0.93
CA LYS A 155 -17.87 -18.79 0.73
C LYS A 155 -18.24 -19.16 -0.72
N PRO A 156 -19.12 -18.43 -1.43
CA PRO A 156 -19.49 -18.79 -2.80
C PRO A 156 -18.29 -18.67 -3.75
N LEU A 157 -17.59 -17.54 -3.71
CA LEU A 157 -16.42 -17.29 -4.57
C LEU A 157 -15.27 -18.25 -4.21
N ALA A 158 -15.00 -18.45 -2.92
CA ALA A 158 -13.96 -19.37 -2.44
C ALA A 158 -14.21 -20.82 -2.85
N LYS A 159 -15.48 -21.24 -2.92
CA LYS A 159 -15.84 -22.55 -3.48
C LYS A 159 -15.46 -22.63 -4.95
N GLY A 160 -15.85 -21.64 -5.77
CA GLY A 160 -15.52 -21.61 -7.19
C GLY A 160 -14.02 -21.56 -7.47
N VAL A 161 -13.27 -20.73 -6.71
CA VAL A 161 -11.80 -20.67 -6.78
C VAL A 161 -11.19 -22.01 -6.42
N GLY A 162 -11.64 -22.64 -5.34
CA GLY A 162 -11.13 -23.94 -4.92
C GLY A 162 -11.46 -25.08 -5.90
N GLU A 163 -12.59 -25.01 -6.61
CA GLU A 163 -12.92 -25.96 -7.68
C GLU A 163 -11.99 -25.78 -8.87
N ALA A 164 -11.82 -24.56 -9.36
CA ALA A 164 -10.92 -24.24 -10.47
C ALA A 164 -9.47 -24.68 -10.24
N VAL A 165 -8.93 -24.41 -9.04
CA VAL A 165 -7.57 -24.83 -8.66
C VAL A 165 -7.47 -26.37 -8.65
N ARG A 166 -8.45 -27.07 -8.09
CA ARG A 166 -8.39 -28.54 -8.02
C ARG A 166 -8.50 -29.20 -9.38
N GLU A 167 -9.39 -28.72 -10.23
CA GLU A 167 -9.60 -29.23 -11.59
C GLU A 167 -8.28 -29.17 -12.39
N LEU A 168 -7.71 -27.97 -12.53
CA LEU A 168 -6.48 -27.77 -13.31
C LEU A 168 -5.26 -28.52 -12.74
N MET A 169 -5.15 -28.61 -11.42
CA MET A 169 -4.06 -29.36 -10.79
C MET A 169 -4.22 -30.88 -10.90
N GLN A 170 -5.45 -31.39 -11.07
CA GLN A 170 -5.70 -32.82 -11.27
C GLN A 170 -5.43 -33.23 -12.72
N ASP A 171 -5.74 -32.36 -13.67
CA ASP A 171 -5.49 -32.60 -15.09
C ASP A 171 -3.98 -32.60 -15.41
N GLY A 172 -3.15 -32.07 -14.51
CA GLY A 172 -1.70 -32.01 -14.67
C GLY A 172 -1.27 -31.01 -15.74
N GLU A 173 -2.17 -30.11 -16.12
CA GLU A 173 -1.91 -29.07 -17.10
C GLU A 173 -0.98 -27.99 -16.52
N ILE A 174 -0.36 -27.24 -17.43
CA ILE A 174 0.46 -26.09 -17.07
C ILE A 174 -0.47 -25.00 -16.50
N LEU A 175 -0.30 -24.67 -15.22
CA LEU A 175 -1.12 -23.66 -14.55
C LEU A 175 -0.82 -22.23 -15.04
N ILE A 176 0.46 -21.97 -15.34
CA ILE A 176 0.97 -20.67 -15.80
C ILE A 176 2.02 -20.92 -16.89
N SER A 177 1.88 -20.27 -18.04
CA SER A 177 2.83 -20.41 -19.14
C SER A 177 4.22 -19.87 -18.77
N GLN A 178 5.23 -20.58 -19.25
CA GLN A 178 6.64 -20.15 -19.20
C GLN A 178 6.90 -18.83 -19.94
N LYS A 179 5.97 -18.37 -20.80
CA LYS A 179 6.05 -17.05 -21.43
C LYS A 179 6.09 -15.94 -20.38
N ILE A 180 5.26 -16.04 -19.34
CA ILE A 180 5.19 -15.06 -18.25
C ILE A 180 6.53 -14.97 -17.51
N VAL A 181 7.16 -16.11 -17.24
CA VAL A 181 8.49 -16.15 -16.59
C VAL A 181 9.56 -15.46 -17.46
N LYS A 182 9.49 -15.59 -18.78
CA LYS A 182 10.44 -14.95 -19.70
C LYS A 182 10.25 -13.44 -19.83
N GLU A 183 9.07 -12.95 -19.50
CA GLU A 183 8.73 -11.52 -19.51
C GLU A 183 9.09 -10.84 -18.18
N MET A 184 9.48 -11.59 -17.15
CA MET A 184 9.97 -11.03 -15.90
C MET A 184 11.29 -10.27 -16.13
N PRO A 185 11.41 -9.03 -15.62
CA PRO A 185 12.65 -8.29 -15.69
C PRO A 185 13.75 -8.98 -14.88
N ALA A 186 15.01 -8.72 -15.25
CA ALA A 186 16.16 -9.26 -14.55
C ALA A 186 16.25 -8.68 -13.12
N GLU A 187 16.84 -9.44 -12.18
CA GLU A 187 16.97 -9.03 -10.78
C GLU A 187 17.67 -7.66 -10.65
N ASP A 188 18.72 -7.41 -11.43
CA ASP A 188 19.47 -6.15 -11.39
C ASP A 188 18.59 -4.96 -11.81
N GLU A 189 17.74 -5.13 -12.83
CA GLU A 189 16.80 -4.10 -13.27
C GLU A 189 15.75 -3.78 -12.19
N ILE A 190 15.22 -4.81 -11.53
CA ILE A 190 14.29 -4.65 -10.39
C ILE A 190 14.99 -3.89 -9.25
N ARG A 191 16.23 -4.27 -8.92
CA ARG A 191 17.01 -3.64 -7.85
C ARG A 191 17.28 -2.17 -8.13
N GLU A 192 17.70 -1.84 -9.35
CA GLU A 192 17.93 -0.46 -9.78
C GLU A 192 16.64 0.36 -9.73
N GLY A 193 15.52 -0.21 -10.18
CA GLY A 193 14.21 0.41 -10.12
C GLY A 193 13.77 0.74 -8.70
N ILE A 194 13.89 -0.21 -7.77
CA ILE A 194 13.56 0.00 -6.35
C ILE A 194 14.45 1.09 -5.74
N GLN A 195 15.76 1.02 -5.97
CA GLN A 195 16.69 2.02 -5.42
C GLN A 195 16.37 3.42 -5.93
N LYS A 196 16.08 3.56 -7.23
CA LYS A 196 15.66 4.82 -7.83
C LYS A 196 14.41 5.39 -7.16
N SER A 197 13.37 4.58 -6.97
CA SER A 197 12.13 5.01 -6.29
C SER A 197 12.40 5.45 -4.84
N ILE A 198 13.25 4.74 -4.10
CA ILE A 198 13.64 5.14 -2.73
C ILE A 198 14.32 6.51 -2.74
N ASP A 199 15.28 6.73 -3.64
CA ASP A 199 16.04 7.97 -3.70
C ASP A 199 15.20 9.16 -4.13
N THR A 200 14.26 8.98 -5.06
CA THR A 200 13.45 10.10 -5.59
C THR A 200 12.18 10.37 -4.81
N GLU A 201 11.58 9.37 -4.14
CA GLU A 201 10.26 9.52 -3.51
C GLU A 201 10.29 9.37 -1.99
N VAL A 202 11.07 8.44 -1.45
CA VAL A 202 11.07 8.14 -0.01
C VAL A 202 12.02 9.05 0.76
N ASN A 203 13.29 9.13 0.33
CA ASN A 203 14.34 9.87 1.04
C ASN A 203 14.03 11.37 1.23
N PRO A 204 13.51 12.11 0.24
CA PRO A 204 13.18 13.52 0.41
C PRO A 204 12.14 13.76 1.51
N GLY A 205 11.17 12.86 1.68
CA GLY A 205 10.13 12.96 2.71
C GLY A 205 10.66 12.68 4.12
N VAL A 206 11.60 11.74 4.27
CA VAL A 206 12.19 11.38 5.58
C VAL A 206 13.15 12.46 6.08
N ALA A 207 13.91 13.11 5.19
CA ALA A 207 14.88 14.15 5.56
C ALA A 207 14.25 15.39 6.23
N GLY A 208 12.97 15.68 5.96
CA GLY A 208 12.28 16.85 6.50
C GLY A 208 11.74 16.72 7.93
N HIS A 209 11.72 15.52 8.51
CA HIS A 209 11.12 15.24 9.83
C HIS A 209 12.15 14.79 10.89
N GLY A 210 13.44 14.80 10.54
CA GLY A 210 14.54 14.49 11.45
C GLY A 210 15.20 15.78 11.97
N GLY A 211 14.58 16.38 12.99
CA GLY A 211 15.13 17.48 13.79
C GLY A 211 14.81 17.25 15.25
#